data_AF-A0A5C9EWX8-F1
#
_entry.id   AF-A0A5C9EWX8-F1
#
_cell.length_a   1.000
_cell.length_b   1.000
_cell.length_c   1.000
_cell.angle_alpha   90.00
_cell.angle_beta   90.00
_cell.angle_gamma   90.00
#
_symmetry.space_group_name_H-M   'P 1'
#
loop_
_entity.id
_entity.type
_entity.pdbx_description
1 polymer ?
#
loop_
_entity_poly.entity_id
_entity_poly.type
_entity_poly.pdbx_seq_one_letter_code
_entity_poly.pdbx_strand_id
1 'polypeptide(L)'
;MDLNERARLVRRISNGKLRIDFQYNHQDISAIVADPTLELLAESDYIYTYNYRKCRDNGILSVSESIDLLKEQGRWTDEDENRLEIFKNEYKKLQDRLPNLKFHKKRKRAINDILTKINVEIERLYNKKHAFDHQTAESIADRAKRRFIISKNTNILTPNIDLKPSLIDTLVVCYYRDNAISEKDIRLISRTDPWRLYWVVAKETGTSLFNYAATEMTELQYNLCFWSKIYDFAFDSTNKPSDSVIDNDTEFDAWYELEINRLKKEQNHQQDNTISNKSNKLVLSNEKFIMCDEESIDEVRKLNSSVAEYYKKRRSDVINEKGTCGDLDFGDVKQELRLGVNRQNAK
;
A
#
# COMPACT_ATOMS: atom_id res chain seq x y z
N MET A 1 -11.54 -9.14 -6.86
CA MET A 1 -12.55 -9.18 -5.79
C MET A 1 -13.88 -8.78 -6.40
N ASP A 2 -14.90 -9.64 -6.31
CA ASP A 2 -16.23 -9.31 -6.84
C ASP A 2 -17.02 -8.39 -5.87
N LEU A 3 -18.25 -8.01 -6.22
CA LEU A 3 -19.10 -7.16 -5.36
C LEU A 3 -19.51 -7.86 -4.06
N ASN A 4 -19.79 -9.16 -4.10
CA ASN A 4 -20.26 -9.92 -2.95
C ASN A 4 -19.14 -10.10 -1.90
N GLU A 5 -17.93 -10.38 -2.38
CA GLU A 5 -16.73 -10.51 -1.59
C GLU A 5 -16.36 -9.18 -0.91
N ARG A 6 -16.42 -8.06 -1.66
CA ARG A 6 -16.28 -6.71 -1.08
C ARG A 6 -17.32 -6.46 0.00
N ALA A 7 -18.60 -6.71 -0.29
CA ALA A 7 -19.67 -6.51 0.68
C ALA A 7 -19.48 -7.37 1.94
N ARG A 8 -18.98 -8.60 1.80
CA ARG A 8 -18.66 -9.49 2.92
C ARG A 8 -17.54 -8.91 3.79
N LEU A 9 -16.45 -8.43 3.18
CA LEU A 9 -15.34 -7.82 3.92
C LEU A 9 -15.76 -6.54 4.63
N VAL A 10 -16.54 -5.68 3.98
CA VAL A 10 -17.09 -4.48 4.61
C VAL A 10 -17.92 -4.83 5.84
N ARG A 11 -18.87 -5.77 5.72
CA ARG A 11 -19.67 -6.22 6.87
C ARG A 11 -18.82 -6.80 8.00
N ARG A 12 -17.76 -7.54 7.67
CA ARG A 12 -16.83 -8.10 8.65
C ARG A 12 -16.09 -6.99 9.41
N ILE A 13 -15.51 -6.03 8.69
CA ILE A 13 -14.78 -4.89 9.27
C ILE A 13 -15.74 -4.03 10.11
N SER A 14 -16.93 -3.75 9.61
CA SER A 14 -17.93 -2.91 10.32
C SER A 14 -18.48 -3.57 11.59
N ASN A 15 -18.69 -4.89 11.58
CA ASN A 15 -19.22 -5.61 12.75
C ASN A 15 -18.15 -5.95 13.79
N GLY A 16 -16.86 -5.88 13.43
CA GLY A 16 -15.75 -6.21 14.33
C GLY A 16 -15.80 -7.65 14.86
N LYS A 17 -16.35 -8.58 14.07
CA LYS A 17 -16.51 -9.99 14.43
C LYS A 17 -16.07 -10.88 13.29
N LEU A 18 -15.26 -11.88 13.61
CA LEU A 18 -14.80 -12.89 12.69
C LEU A 18 -15.42 -14.23 13.03
N ARG A 19 -16.13 -14.82 12.07
CA ARG A 19 -16.54 -16.22 12.15
C ARG A 19 -15.40 -17.09 11.62
N ILE A 20 -15.02 -18.08 12.40
CA ILE A 20 -13.97 -19.05 12.09
C ILE A 20 -14.58 -20.44 12.14
N ASP A 21 -14.41 -21.19 11.07
CA ASP A 21 -14.79 -22.60 10.97
C ASP A 21 -13.51 -23.41 10.75
N PHE A 22 -13.23 -24.39 11.62
CA PHE A 22 -11.98 -25.17 11.58
C PHE A 22 -12.18 -26.58 12.16
N GLN A 23 -11.30 -27.50 11.80
CA GLN A 23 -11.28 -28.85 12.35
C GLN A 23 -10.35 -28.96 13.55
N TYR A 24 -10.85 -29.58 14.61
CA TYR A 24 -10.07 -29.91 15.80
C TYR A 24 -10.49 -31.29 16.30
N ASN A 25 -9.52 -32.20 16.46
CA ASN A 25 -9.76 -33.59 16.86
C ASN A 25 -10.87 -34.30 16.04
N HIS A 26 -10.87 -34.11 14.71
CA HIS A 26 -11.86 -34.66 13.78
C HIS A 26 -13.31 -34.17 13.99
N GLN A 27 -13.50 -33.05 14.71
CA GLN A 27 -14.77 -32.36 14.84
C GLN A 27 -14.69 -30.99 14.17
N ASP A 28 -15.75 -30.63 13.44
CA ASP A 28 -15.90 -29.29 12.89
C ASP A 28 -16.36 -28.33 13.99
N ILE A 29 -15.55 -27.32 14.27
CA ILE A 29 -15.81 -26.30 15.28
C ILE A 29 -16.08 -24.97 14.58
N SER A 30 -17.19 -24.34 14.97
CA SER A 30 -17.51 -22.97 14.59
C SER A 30 -17.37 -22.06 15.81
N ALA A 31 -16.63 -20.96 15.65
CA ALA A 31 -16.45 -19.94 16.67
C ALA A 31 -16.64 -18.54 16.09
N ILE A 32 -17.10 -17.62 16.92
CA ILE A 32 -17.09 -16.18 16.63
C ILE A 32 -16.08 -15.53 17.56
N VAL A 33 -15.08 -14.87 16.98
CA VAL A 33 -14.13 -14.05 17.72
C VAL A 33 -14.47 -12.59 17.48
N ALA A 34 -14.77 -11.86 18.55
CA ALA A 34 -14.94 -10.41 18.48
C ALA A 34 -13.59 -9.69 18.55
N ASP A 35 -13.50 -8.51 17.94
CA ASP A 35 -12.36 -7.64 18.11
C ASP A 35 -12.26 -7.15 19.57
N PRO A 36 -11.05 -7.02 20.13
CA PRO A 36 -10.87 -6.69 21.53
C PRO A 36 -11.29 -5.26 21.86
N THR A 37 -11.97 -5.11 22.99
CA THR A 37 -12.27 -3.81 23.58
C THR A 37 -10.99 -3.17 24.14
N LEU A 38 -11.01 -1.83 24.31
CA LEU A 38 -9.89 -1.10 24.88
C LEU A 38 -9.51 -1.59 26.30
N GLU A 39 -10.51 -1.92 27.12
CA GLU A 39 -10.30 -2.48 28.45
C GLU A 39 -9.54 -3.82 28.39
N LEU A 40 -9.96 -4.71 27.50
CA LEU A 40 -9.30 -6.00 27.34
C LEU A 40 -7.88 -5.85 26.77
N LEU A 41 -7.65 -4.88 25.88
CA LEU A 41 -6.31 -4.56 25.39
C LEU A 41 -5.40 -4.11 26.53
N ALA A 42 -5.87 -3.20 27.39
CA ALA A 42 -5.11 -2.76 28.56
C ALA A 42 -4.81 -3.91 29.54
N GLU A 43 -5.79 -4.79 29.79
CA GLU A 43 -5.57 -5.98 30.61
C GLU A 43 -4.58 -6.94 29.95
N SER A 44 -4.63 -7.09 28.62
CA SER A 44 -3.68 -7.92 27.88
C SER A 44 -2.24 -7.39 27.95
N ASP A 45 -2.05 -6.07 28.01
CA ASP A 45 -0.74 -5.44 28.19
C ASP A 45 -0.18 -5.72 29.61
N TYR A 46 -1.04 -5.78 30.61
CA TYR A 46 -0.66 -6.24 31.93
C TYR A 46 -0.23 -7.72 31.91
N ILE A 47 -1.01 -8.60 31.27
CA ILE A 47 -0.65 -10.02 31.10
C ILE A 47 0.69 -10.19 30.39
N TYR A 48 0.95 -9.39 29.35
CA TYR A 48 2.25 -9.36 28.67
C TYR A 48 3.36 -9.00 29.65
N THR A 49 3.23 -7.86 30.34
CA THR A 49 4.26 -7.36 31.27
C THR A 49 4.54 -8.35 32.40
N TYR A 50 3.50 -8.97 32.95
CA TYR A 50 3.62 -9.98 33.99
C TYR A 50 4.38 -11.21 33.50
N ASN A 51 4.00 -11.77 32.35
CA ASN A 51 4.67 -12.96 31.79
C ASN A 51 6.11 -12.65 31.37
N TYR A 52 6.36 -11.47 30.80
CA TYR A 52 7.70 -11.03 30.44
C TYR A 52 8.61 -11.00 31.68
N ARG A 53 8.18 -10.33 32.76
CA ARG A 53 8.95 -10.29 34.02
C ARG A 53 9.21 -11.69 34.58
N LYS A 54 8.17 -12.54 34.64
CA LYS A 54 8.31 -13.93 35.06
C LYS A 54 9.31 -14.71 34.21
N CYS A 55 9.33 -14.50 32.89
CA CYS A 55 10.31 -15.13 32.00
C CYS A 55 11.73 -14.66 32.31
N ARG A 56 11.92 -13.35 32.52
CA ARG A 56 13.21 -12.76 32.92
C ARG A 56 13.71 -13.31 34.26
N ASP A 57 12.83 -13.41 35.25
CA ASP A 57 13.16 -13.97 36.57
C ASP A 57 13.58 -15.45 36.49
N ASN A 58 13.05 -16.19 35.50
CA ASN A 58 13.43 -17.57 35.23
C ASN A 58 14.66 -17.70 34.31
N GLY A 59 15.34 -16.60 33.99
CA GLY A 59 16.54 -16.61 33.15
C GLY A 59 16.28 -16.85 31.65
N ILE A 60 15.05 -16.63 31.17
CA ILE A 60 14.76 -16.72 29.73
C ILE A 60 15.35 -15.50 29.01
N LEU A 61 16.06 -15.77 27.92
CA LEU A 61 16.76 -14.76 27.13
C LEU A 61 15.78 -13.76 26.49
N SER A 62 16.20 -12.51 26.40
CA SER A 62 15.53 -11.51 25.56
C SER A 62 15.83 -11.74 24.08
N VAL A 63 15.13 -11.04 23.19
CA VAL A 63 15.45 -11.07 21.75
C VAL A 63 16.89 -10.63 21.49
N SER A 64 17.36 -9.57 22.15
CA SER A 64 18.75 -9.11 21.98
C SER A 64 19.77 -10.15 22.44
N GLU A 65 19.55 -10.75 23.62
CA GLU A 65 20.44 -11.77 24.16
C GLU A 65 20.42 -13.05 23.33
N SER A 66 19.28 -13.38 22.69
CA SER A 66 19.20 -14.52 21.78
C SER A 66 20.04 -14.32 20.51
N ILE A 67 20.16 -13.06 20.04
CA ILE A 67 21.05 -12.70 18.93
C ILE A 67 22.51 -12.76 19.38
N ASP A 68 22.81 -12.30 20.59
CA ASP A 68 24.16 -12.42 21.16
C ASP A 68 24.59 -13.88 21.29
N LEU A 69 23.69 -14.77 21.72
CA LEU A 69 23.92 -16.21 21.73
C LEU A 69 24.20 -16.78 20.32
N LEU A 70 23.49 -16.30 19.29
CA LEU A 70 23.77 -16.70 17.91
C LEU A 70 25.16 -16.24 17.45
N LYS A 71 25.61 -15.06 17.89
CA LYS A 71 26.96 -14.56 17.63
C LYS A 71 28.02 -15.38 18.34
N GLU A 72 27.83 -15.70 19.62
CA GLU A 72 28.73 -16.56 20.38
C GLU A 72 28.88 -17.95 19.77
N GLN A 73 27.79 -18.51 19.23
CA GLN A 73 27.80 -19.81 18.54
C GLN A 73 28.38 -19.75 17.11
N GLY A 74 28.78 -18.56 16.62
CA GLY A 74 29.23 -18.35 15.24
C GLY A 74 28.12 -18.58 14.20
N ARG A 75 26.85 -18.65 14.63
CA ARG A 75 25.69 -18.84 13.77
C ARG A 75 25.16 -17.53 13.19
N TRP A 76 25.58 -16.38 13.71
CA TRP A 76 25.31 -15.06 13.14
C TRP A 76 26.59 -14.23 13.25
N THR A 77 27.04 -13.62 12.16
CA THR A 77 28.28 -12.83 12.16
C THR A 77 27.99 -11.37 11.79
N ASP A 78 28.95 -10.48 12.05
CA ASP A 78 28.84 -9.08 11.61
C ASP A 78 28.81 -8.98 10.07
N GLU A 79 29.34 -9.96 9.35
CA GLU A 79 29.20 -10.06 7.88
C GLU A 79 27.75 -10.36 7.48
N ASP A 80 27.05 -11.25 8.19
CA ASP A 80 25.62 -11.52 7.96
C ASP A 80 24.77 -10.26 8.21
N GLU A 81 25.06 -9.51 9.27
CA GLU A 81 24.36 -8.26 9.62
C GLU A 81 24.56 -7.19 8.54
N ASN A 82 25.80 -6.95 8.13
CA ASN A 82 26.13 -6.01 7.06
C ASN A 82 25.48 -6.41 5.73
N ARG A 83 25.49 -7.70 5.41
CA ARG A 83 24.87 -8.21 4.18
C ARG A 83 23.36 -8.03 4.18
N LEU A 84 22.70 -8.23 5.32
CA LEU A 84 21.27 -7.98 5.47
C LEU A 84 20.93 -6.50 5.24
N GLU A 85 21.73 -5.58 5.79
CA GLU A 85 21.52 -4.14 5.60
C GLU A 85 21.76 -3.70 4.14
N ILE A 86 22.82 -4.22 3.51
CA ILE A 86 23.11 -3.96 2.08
C ILE A 86 21.93 -4.41 1.22
N PHE A 87 21.44 -5.64 1.41
CA PHE A 87 20.32 -6.15 0.61
C PHE A 87 19.03 -5.36 0.83
N LYS A 88 18.72 -4.94 2.07
CA LYS A 88 17.55 -4.07 2.33
C LYS A 88 17.66 -2.73 1.60
N ASN A 89 18.84 -2.12 1.62
CA ASN A 89 19.10 -0.86 0.94
C ASN A 89 19.06 -1.00 -0.59
N GLU A 90 19.61 -2.07 -1.14
CA GLU A 90 19.56 -2.36 -2.57
C GLU A 90 18.13 -2.68 -3.04
N TYR A 91 17.38 -3.46 -2.27
CA TYR A 91 15.98 -3.76 -2.54
C TYR A 91 15.17 -2.47 -2.66
N LYS A 92 15.31 -1.56 -1.69
CA LYS A 92 14.63 -0.25 -1.71
C LYS A 92 15.05 0.59 -2.92
N LYS A 93 16.35 0.73 -3.20
CA LYS A 93 16.85 1.48 -4.37
C LYS A 93 16.33 0.94 -5.69
N LEU A 94 16.21 -0.38 -5.84
CA LEU A 94 15.67 -1.00 -7.04
C LEU A 94 14.17 -0.82 -7.15
N GLN A 95 13.45 -0.90 -6.02
CA GLN A 95 12.03 -0.62 -5.94
C GLN A 95 11.71 0.83 -6.34
N ASP A 96 12.49 1.80 -5.86
CA ASP A 96 12.36 3.22 -6.19
C ASP A 96 12.64 3.52 -7.68
N ARG A 97 13.39 2.65 -8.37
CA ARG A 97 13.69 2.77 -9.80
C ARG A 97 12.59 2.21 -10.71
N LEU A 98 11.73 1.32 -10.21
CA LEU A 98 10.67 0.69 -11.00
C LEU A 98 9.68 1.69 -11.64
N PRO A 99 9.21 2.74 -10.94
CA PRO A 99 8.28 3.72 -11.53
C PRO A 99 8.88 4.44 -12.74
N ASN A 100 10.18 4.74 -12.71
CA ASN A 100 10.88 5.44 -13.79
C ASN A 100 11.05 4.58 -15.06
N LEU A 101 10.77 3.28 -14.99
CA LEU A 101 10.91 2.33 -16.08
C LEU A 101 9.57 1.93 -16.71
N LYS A 102 8.54 2.79 -16.58
CA LYS A 102 7.17 2.55 -17.08
C LYS A 102 7.13 2.00 -18.51
N PHE A 103 7.95 2.55 -19.42
CA PHE A 103 7.97 2.17 -20.84
C PHE A 103 9.13 1.21 -21.22
N HIS A 104 9.90 0.73 -20.24
CA HIS A 104 11.03 -0.18 -20.45
C HIS A 104 10.73 -1.57 -19.88
N LYS A 105 9.82 -2.31 -20.52
CA LYS A 105 9.33 -3.62 -20.06
C LYS A 105 10.44 -4.65 -19.88
N LYS A 106 11.44 -4.69 -20.77
CA LYS A 106 12.55 -5.66 -20.66
C LYS A 106 13.41 -5.38 -19.43
N ARG A 107 13.74 -4.09 -19.20
CA ARG A 107 14.49 -3.66 -18.01
C ARG A 107 13.69 -3.89 -16.73
N LYS A 108 12.38 -3.64 -16.77
CA LYS A 108 11.48 -3.89 -15.63
C LYS A 108 11.45 -5.37 -15.23
N ARG A 109 11.35 -6.29 -16.21
CA ARG A 109 11.43 -7.75 -15.93
C ARG A 109 12.76 -8.12 -15.28
N ALA A 110 13.88 -7.67 -15.83
CA ALA A 110 15.21 -7.95 -15.28
C ALA A 110 15.38 -7.43 -13.83
N ILE A 111 14.88 -6.24 -13.52
CA ILE A 111 14.90 -5.70 -12.15
C ILE A 111 14.01 -6.51 -11.21
N ASN A 112 12.81 -6.92 -11.66
CA ASN A 112 11.94 -7.78 -10.87
C ASN A 112 12.60 -9.12 -10.54
N ASP A 113 13.28 -9.75 -11.50
CA ASP A 113 14.01 -11.01 -11.26
C ASP A 113 15.12 -10.84 -10.21
N ILE A 114 15.80 -9.68 -10.22
CA ILE A 114 16.80 -9.32 -9.22
C ILE A 114 16.14 -9.11 -7.86
N LEU A 115 15.04 -8.36 -7.79
CA LEU A 115 14.28 -8.12 -6.56
C LEU A 115 13.82 -9.43 -5.92
N THR A 116 13.33 -10.38 -6.71
CA THR A 116 12.94 -11.72 -6.21
C THR A 116 14.13 -12.44 -5.57
N LYS A 117 15.30 -12.42 -6.21
CA LYS A 117 16.51 -13.05 -5.67
C LYS A 117 16.99 -12.38 -4.38
N ILE A 118 16.99 -11.05 -4.34
CA ILE A 118 17.35 -10.29 -3.14
C ILE A 118 16.37 -10.61 -2.00
N ASN A 119 15.07 -10.68 -2.27
CA ASN A 119 14.07 -11.00 -1.26
C ASN A 119 14.29 -12.39 -0.63
N VAL A 120 14.59 -13.41 -1.45
CA VAL A 120 14.91 -14.77 -0.96
C VAL A 120 16.13 -14.76 -0.03
N GLU A 121 17.16 -13.98 -0.37
CA GLU A 121 18.35 -13.85 0.48
C GLU A 121 18.07 -13.07 1.77
N ILE A 122 17.24 -12.02 1.71
CA ILE A 122 16.77 -11.29 2.91
C ILE A 122 16.00 -12.25 3.83
N GLU A 123 15.04 -13.00 3.31
CA GLU A 123 14.26 -13.97 4.09
C GLU A 123 15.16 -15.04 4.73
N ARG A 124 16.14 -15.55 3.99
CA ARG A 124 17.11 -16.51 4.51
C ARG A 124 17.91 -15.94 5.69
N LEU A 125 18.47 -14.74 5.55
CA LEU A 125 19.23 -14.07 6.61
C LEU A 125 18.33 -13.72 7.80
N TYR A 126 17.09 -13.29 7.53
CA TYR A 126 16.10 -12.99 8.56
C TYR A 126 15.77 -14.23 9.40
N ASN A 127 15.46 -15.36 8.75
CA ASN A 127 15.20 -16.62 9.43
C ASN A 127 16.40 -17.12 10.26
N LYS A 128 17.63 -16.86 9.78
CA LYS A 128 18.87 -17.19 10.49
C LYS A 128 19.02 -16.33 11.75
N LYS A 129 18.77 -15.01 11.65
CA LYS A 129 18.82 -14.05 12.77
C LYS A 129 17.76 -14.34 13.84
N HIS A 130 16.56 -14.74 13.40
CA HIS A 130 15.39 -14.94 14.26
C HIS A 130 15.14 -16.41 14.63
N ALA A 131 16.18 -17.25 14.55
CA ALA A 131 16.05 -18.69 14.77
C ALA A 131 15.54 -19.05 16.18
N PHE A 132 15.92 -18.27 17.19
CA PHE A 132 15.54 -18.48 18.58
C PHE A 132 14.40 -17.58 19.07
N ASP A 133 13.82 -16.74 18.20
CA ASP A 133 12.79 -15.77 18.60
C ASP A 133 11.63 -16.44 19.33
N HIS A 134 11.18 -17.61 18.88
CA HIS A 134 10.06 -18.33 19.51
C HIS A 134 10.31 -18.76 20.97
N GLN A 135 11.55 -18.71 21.45
CA GLN A 135 11.97 -19.06 22.81
C GLN A 135 12.25 -17.84 23.69
N THR A 136 12.20 -16.63 23.14
CA THR A 136 12.52 -15.41 23.88
C THR A 136 11.41 -15.06 24.87
N ALA A 137 11.77 -14.30 25.91
CA ALA A 137 10.83 -13.81 26.91
C ALA A 137 9.69 -13.00 26.26
N GLU A 138 10.01 -12.19 25.25
CA GLU A 138 9.07 -11.40 24.45
C GLU A 138 8.07 -12.30 23.73
N SER A 139 8.54 -13.31 22.99
CA SER A 139 7.64 -14.20 22.24
C SER A 139 6.74 -15.04 23.14
N ILE A 140 7.24 -15.49 24.30
CA ILE A 140 6.43 -16.22 25.28
C ILE A 140 5.36 -15.30 25.88
N ALA A 141 5.73 -14.07 26.25
CA ALA A 141 4.80 -13.07 26.76
C ALA A 141 3.74 -12.68 25.71
N ASP A 142 4.15 -12.50 24.46
CA ASP A 142 3.26 -12.17 23.35
C ASP A 142 2.28 -13.31 23.06
N ARG A 143 2.75 -14.57 23.09
CA ARG A 143 1.87 -15.74 23.00
C ARG A 143 0.85 -15.79 24.14
N ALA A 144 1.26 -15.46 25.37
CA ALA A 144 0.35 -15.40 26.51
C ALA A 144 -0.71 -14.29 26.34
N LYS A 145 -0.28 -13.10 25.88
CA LYS A 145 -1.17 -11.98 25.54
C LYS A 145 -2.22 -12.38 24.48
N ARG A 146 -1.78 -12.98 23.37
CA ARG A 146 -2.66 -13.44 22.29
C ARG A 146 -3.66 -14.48 22.76
N ARG A 147 -3.20 -15.48 23.54
CA ARG A 147 -4.08 -16.48 24.16
C ARG A 147 -5.14 -15.84 25.04
N PHE A 148 -4.75 -14.86 25.85
CA PHE A 148 -5.67 -14.14 26.73
C PHE A 148 -6.76 -13.41 25.92
N ILE A 149 -6.38 -12.61 24.93
CA ILE A 149 -7.32 -11.87 24.07
C ILE A 149 -8.33 -12.82 23.42
N ILE A 150 -7.84 -13.89 22.78
CA ILE A 150 -8.71 -14.86 22.09
C ILE A 150 -9.60 -15.59 23.08
N SER A 151 -9.07 -16.01 24.23
CA SER A 151 -9.88 -16.72 25.24
C SER A 151 -11.05 -15.91 25.78
N LYS A 152 -10.91 -14.58 25.85
CA LYS A 152 -11.93 -13.66 26.38
C LYS A 152 -12.93 -13.18 25.32
N ASN A 153 -12.51 -13.12 24.05
CA ASN A 153 -13.35 -12.65 22.95
C ASN A 153 -13.97 -13.73 22.08
N THR A 154 -13.73 -15.01 22.39
CA THR A 154 -14.26 -16.12 21.62
C THR A 154 -15.57 -16.60 22.20
N ASN A 155 -16.60 -16.66 21.36
CA ASN A 155 -17.83 -17.39 21.62
C ASN A 155 -17.86 -18.64 20.73
N ILE A 156 -17.83 -19.82 21.34
CA ILE A 156 -17.93 -21.09 20.61
C ILE A 156 -19.41 -21.33 20.28
N LEU A 157 -19.70 -21.52 19.00
CA LEU A 157 -21.06 -21.81 18.51
C LEU A 157 -21.38 -23.30 18.60
N THR A 158 -20.36 -24.17 18.52
CA THR A 158 -20.53 -25.62 18.64
C THR A 158 -20.85 -26.00 20.09
N PRO A 159 -21.99 -26.65 20.36
CA PRO A 159 -22.39 -27.00 21.72
C PRO A 159 -21.42 -28.01 22.36
N ASN A 160 -21.27 -27.91 23.68
CA ASN A 160 -20.51 -28.85 24.53
C ASN A 160 -18.99 -28.91 24.25
N ILE A 161 -18.38 -27.84 23.76
CA ILE A 161 -16.92 -27.74 23.61
C ILE A 161 -16.36 -26.73 24.61
N ASP A 162 -15.48 -27.21 25.49
CA ASP A 162 -14.73 -26.36 26.42
C ASP A 162 -13.48 -25.77 25.76
N LEU A 163 -13.18 -24.51 26.10
CA LEU A 163 -11.96 -23.78 25.72
C LEU A 163 -10.72 -24.34 26.43
N LYS A 164 -10.23 -25.50 25.96
CA LYS A 164 -8.96 -26.07 26.43
C LYS A 164 -7.76 -25.28 25.89
N PRO A 165 -6.59 -25.25 26.57
CA PRO A 165 -5.42 -24.51 26.10
C PRO A 165 -4.97 -24.84 24.67
N SER A 166 -5.03 -26.11 24.27
CA SER A 166 -4.69 -26.57 22.91
C SER A 166 -5.69 -26.09 21.85
N LEU A 167 -6.97 -25.96 22.22
CA LEU A 167 -8.00 -25.39 21.35
C LEU A 167 -7.77 -23.89 21.16
N ILE A 168 -7.43 -23.17 22.24
CA ILE A 168 -7.10 -21.74 22.19
C ILE A 168 -5.89 -21.50 21.28
N ASP A 169 -4.85 -22.33 21.35
CA ASP A 169 -3.70 -22.24 20.45
C ASP A 169 -4.10 -22.37 18.97
N THR A 170 -4.97 -23.34 18.68
CA THR A 170 -5.50 -23.54 17.33
C THR A 170 -6.32 -22.32 16.88
N LEU A 171 -7.19 -21.80 17.77
CA LEU A 171 -8.01 -20.61 17.52
C LEU A 171 -7.16 -19.36 17.29
N VAL A 172 -6.08 -19.17 18.04
CA VAL A 172 -5.14 -18.05 17.85
C VAL A 172 -4.57 -18.10 16.43
N VAL A 173 -4.08 -19.26 16.00
CA VAL A 173 -3.53 -19.44 14.65
C VAL A 173 -4.58 -19.15 13.58
N CYS A 174 -5.78 -19.72 13.72
CA CYS A 174 -6.87 -19.48 12.76
C CYS A 174 -7.31 -18.01 12.75
N TYR A 175 -7.43 -17.37 13.92
CA TYR A 175 -7.83 -15.96 14.01
C TYR A 175 -6.82 -15.06 13.32
N TYR A 176 -5.52 -15.16 13.62
CA TYR A 176 -4.55 -14.26 12.99
C TYR A 176 -4.36 -14.53 11.49
N ARG A 177 -4.56 -15.78 11.04
CA ARG A 177 -4.57 -16.12 9.61
C ARG A 177 -5.78 -15.53 8.89
N ASP A 178 -6.98 -15.71 9.44
CA ASP A 178 -8.23 -15.37 8.77
C ASP A 178 -8.63 -13.90 9.00
N ASN A 179 -8.13 -13.29 10.08
CA ASN A 179 -8.30 -11.87 10.36
C ASN A 179 -7.37 -10.98 9.52
N ALA A 180 -6.30 -11.52 8.95
CA ALA A 180 -5.42 -10.76 8.07
C ALA A 180 -6.18 -10.32 6.80
N ILE A 181 -6.27 -9.01 6.57
CA ILE A 181 -6.72 -8.41 5.31
C ILE A 181 -5.53 -7.65 4.75
N SER A 182 -5.20 -7.89 3.48
CA SER A 182 -4.07 -7.19 2.86
C SER A 182 -4.39 -5.69 2.70
N GLU A 183 -3.36 -4.86 2.80
CA GLU A 183 -3.52 -3.42 2.57
C GLU A 183 -4.11 -3.13 1.18
N LYS A 184 -3.70 -3.92 0.17
CA LYS A 184 -4.25 -3.86 -1.20
C LYS A 184 -5.76 -4.05 -1.21
N ASP A 185 -6.28 -4.99 -0.44
CA ASP A 185 -7.72 -5.24 -0.34
C ASP A 185 -8.43 -4.10 0.39
N ILE A 186 -7.85 -3.57 1.47
CA ILE A 186 -8.39 -2.39 2.17
C ILE A 186 -8.46 -1.19 1.21
N ARG A 187 -7.39 -0.92 0.47
CA ARG A 187 -7.31 0.16 -0.53
C ARG A 187 -8.35 -0.01 -1.64
N LEU A 188 -8.54 -1.23 -2.13
CA LEU A 188 -9.57 -1.53 -3.12
C LEU A 188 -10.99 -1.29 -2.57
N ILE A 189 -11.27 -1.71 -1.34
CA ILE A 189 -12.57 -1.48 -0.69
C ILE A 189 -12.81 0.01 -0.46
N SER A 190 -11.80 0.75 0.00
CA SER A 190 -11.90 2.19 0.27
C SER A 190 -12.34 3.02 -0.94
N ARG A 191 -11.97 2.61 -2.16
CA ARG A 191 -12.28 3.32 -3.41
C ARG A 191 -13.45 2.76 -4.20
N THR A 192 -14.10 1.69 -3.72
CA THR A 192 -15.17 1.03 -4.48
C THR A 192 -16.41 0.72 -3.64
N ASP A 193 -17.50 0.40 -4.34
CA ASP A 193 -18.76 0.01 -3.69
C ASP A 193 -18.68 -1.40 -3.07
N PRO A 194 -19.40 -1.64 -1.96
CA PRO A 194 -20.42 -0.77 -1.36
C PRO A 194 -19.89 0.23 -0.32
N TRP A 195 -18.64 0.11 0.11
CA TRP A 195 -18.09 0.95 1.18
C TRP A 195 -18.06 2.44 0.81
N ARG A 196 -17.66 2.75 -0.43
CA ARG A 196 -17.60 4.14 -0.90
C ARG A 196 -18.93 4.87 -0.69
N LEU A 197 -20.05 4.21 -0.99
CA LEU A 197 -21.38 4.75 -0.73
C LEU A 197 -21.63 5.02 0.75
N TYR A 198 -21.29 4.07 1.64
CA TYR A 198 -21.45 4.25 3.09
C TYR A 198 -20.62 5.42 3.62
N TRP A 199 -19.38 5.55 3.16
CA TRP A 199 -18.49 6.65 3.52
C TRP A 199 -19.05 8.02 3.12
N VAL A 200 -19.49 8.18 1.87
CA VAL A 200 -20.03 9.46 1.37
C VAL A 200 -21.29 9.84 2.13
N VAL A 201 -22.24 8.89 2.30
CA VAL A 201 -23.48 9.14 3.03
C VAL A 201 -23.18 9.54 4.47
N ALA A 202 -22.30 8.82 5.17
CA ALA A 202 -21.93 9.14 6.55
C ALA A 202 -21.29 10.53 6.68
N LYS A 203 -20.44 10.93 5.72
CA LYS A 203 -19.81 12.24 5.68
C LYS A 203 -20.84 13.36 5.48
N GLU A 204 -21.83 13.16 4.61
CA GLU A 204 -22.88 14.15 4.32
C GLU A 204 -23.93 14.26 5.42
N THR A 205 -24.34 13.14 6.02
CA THR A 205 -25.38 13.11 7.06
C THR A 205 -24.83 13.28 8.48
N GLY A 206 -23.51 13.18 8.66
CA GLY A 206 -22.89 13.12 9.98
C GLY A 206 -23.20 11.85 10.77
N THR A 207 -23.71 10.80 10.10
CA THR A 207 -24.01 9.52 10.76
C THR A 207 -22.73 8.76 11.06
N SER A 208 -22.67 8.07 12.19
CA SER A 208 -21.50 7.27 12.55
C SER A 208 -21.33 6.06 11.61
N LEU A 209 -20.11 5.83 11.13
CA LEU A 209 -19.75 4.67 10.30
C LEU A 209 -19.68 3.36 11.09
N PHE A 210 -19.33 3.48 12.37
CA PHE A 210 -19.15 2.37 13.30
C PHE A 210 -19.87 2.67 14.60
N ASN A 211 -20.20 1.64 15.37
CA ASN A 211 -20.91 1.79 16.65
C ASN A 211 -20.00 2.19 17.82
N TYR A 212 -18.75 2.57 17.53
CA TYR A 212 -17.69 2.77 18.51
C TYR A 212 -17.10 4.17 18.38
N ALA A 213 -16.55 4.69 19.48
CA ALA A 213 -15.77 5.92 19.43
C ALA A 213 -14.47 5.71 18.63
N ALA A 214 -13.88 6.79 18.12
CA ALA A 214 -12.64 6.72 17.35
C ALA A 214 -11.49 6.02 18.11
N THR A 215 -11.48 6.11 19.44
CA THR A 215 -10.50 5.46 20.33
C THR A 215 -10.67 3.94 20.45
N GLU A 216 -11.84 3.43 20.10
CA GLU A 216 -12.19 2.00 20.17
C GLU A 216 -12.24 1.35 18.78
N MET A 217 -11.95 2.13 17.73
CA MET A 217 -11.89 1.60 16.37
C MET A 217 -10.75 0.60 16.24
N THR A 218 -11.03 -0.50 15.54
CA THR A 218 -10.02 -1.51 15.26
C THR A 218 -9.05 -1.01 14.20
N GLU A 219 -7.86 -1.60 14.13
CA GLU A 219 -6.84 -1.21 13.15
C GLU A 219 -7.39 -1.28 11.70
N LEU A 220 -8.18 -2.30 11.38
CA LEU A 220 -8.82 -2.43 10.07
C LEU A 220 -9.82 -1.32 9.79
N GLN A 221 -10.63 -0.94 10.79
CA GLN A 221 -11.60 0.16 10.66
C GLN A 221 -10.88 1.51 10.49
N TYR A 222 -9.81 1.73 11.27
CA TYR A 222 -8.97 2.91 11.15
C TYR A 222 -8.33 3.01 9.77
N ASN A 223 -7.71 1.93 9.29
CA ASN A 223 -7.08 1.87 7.97
C ASN A 223 -8.08 2.11 6.84
N LEU A 224 -9.30 1.58 6.97
CA LEU A 224 -10.37 1.79 6.00
C LEU A 224 -10.78 3.28 5.94
N CYS A 225 -10.98 3.94 7.09
CA CYS A 225 -11.24 5.38 7.16
C CYS A 225 -10.08 6.21 6.62
N PHE A 226 -8.85 5.86 6.99
CA PHE A 226 -7.64 6.56 6.56
C PHE A 226 -7.51 6.57 5.04
N TRP A 227 -7.60 5.40 4.40
CA TRP A 227 -7.52 5.29 2.95
C TRP A 227 -8.71 5.95 2.26
N SER A 228 -9.91 5.88 2.82
CA SER A 228 -11.08 6.58 2.28
C SER A 228 -10.87 8.09 2.23
N LYS A 229 -10.24 8.66 3.26
CA LYS A 229 -9.88 10.08 3.30
C LYS A 229 -8.82 10.44 2.26
N ILE A 230 -7.83 9.57 2.04
CA ILE A 230 -6.81 9.77 1.00
C ILE A 230 -7.44 9.76 -0.40
N TYR A 231 -8.35 8.82 -0.67
CA TYR A 231 -9.05 8.80 -1.95
C TYR A 231 -10.00 9.98 -2.13
N ASP A 232 -10.70 10.41 -1.08
CA ASP A 232 -11.47 11.66 -1.09
C ASP A 232 -10.60 12.84 -1.53
N PHE A 233 -9.41 12.98 -0.94
CA PHE A 233 -8.46 14.03 -1.33
C PHE A 233 -8.08 13.95 -2.82
N ALA A 234 -7.88 12.74 -3.36
CA ALA A 234 -7.59 12.56 -4.77
C ALA A 234 -8.78 12.88 -5.68
N PHE A 235 -10.01 12.53 -5.27
CA PHE A 235 -11.24 12.83 -6.02
C PHE A 235 -11.59 14.32 -6.00
N ASP A 236 -11.29 15.01 -4.90
CA ASP A 236 -11.58 16.44 -4.69
C ASP A 236 -10.45 17.36 -5.21
N SER A 237 -9.27 16.81 -5.57
CA SER A 237 -8.14 17.60 -6.07
C SER A 237 -8.41 18.18 -7.47
N THR A 238 -8.00 19.44 -7.67
CA THR A 238 -7.99 20.10 -8.99
C THR A 238 -7.18 19.32 -10.03
N ASN A 239 -6.14 18.60 -9.60
CA ASN A 239 -5.29 17.77 -10.45
C ASN A 239 -5.60 16.28 -10.27
N LYS A 240 -6.89 15.92 -10.32
CA LYS A 240 -7.36 14.54 -10.15
C LYS A 240 -6.55 13.57 -11.04
N PRO A 241 -5.99 12.49 -10.48
CA PRO A 241 -5.28 11.48 -11.26
C PRO A 241 -6.26 10.70 -12.14
N SER A 242 -5.77 10.20 -13.28
CA SER A 242 -6.55 9.31 -14.15
C SER A 242 -6.94 8.01 -13.40
N ASP A 243 -8.06 7.40 -13.75
CA ASP A 243 -8.54 6.16 -13.11
C ASP A 243 -7.49 5.03 -13.14
N SER A 244 -6.70 4.92 -14.23
CA SER A 244 -5.61 3.93 -14.32
C SER A 244 -4.50 4.12 -13.27
N VAL A 245 -4.30 5.36 -12.80
CA VAL A 245 -3.35 5.68 -11.73
C VAL A 245 -3.99 5.40 -10.37
N ILE A 246 -5.28 5.71 -10.19
CA ILE A 246 -6.03 5.41 -8.96
C ILE A 246 -6.09 3.90 -8.68
N ASP A 247 -6.22 3.08 -9.73
CA ASP A 247 -6.29 1.63 -9.61
C ASP A 247 -4.94 0.97 -9.33
N ASN A 248 -3.83 1.67 -9.61
CA ASN A 248 -2.48 1.18 -9.37
C ASN A 248 -1.89 1.84 -8.12
N ASP A 249 -1.92 1.09 -7.02
CA ASP A 249 -1.47 1.54 -5.69
C ASP A 249 -0.09 2.23 -5.71
N THR A 250 0.89 1.69 -6.44
CA THR A 250 2.25 2.27 -6.54
C THR A 250 2.27 3.59 -7.33
N GLU A 251 1.51 3.68 -8.42
CA GLU A 251 1.43 4.92 -9.20
C GLU A 251 0.64 5.99 -8.44
N PHE A 252 -0.40 5.59 -7.71
CA PHE A 252 -1.17 6.47 -6.85
C PHE A 252 -0.32 7.04 -5.71
N ASP A 253 0.51 6.23 -5.06
CA ASP A 253 1.36 6.69 -3.96
C ASP A 253 2.39 7.72 -4.45
N ALA A 254 3.01 7.46 -5.61
CA ALA A 254 3.91 8.41 -6.26
C ALA A 254 3.20 9.72 -6.62
N TRP A 255 1.98 9.65 -7.14
CA TRP A 255 1.16 10.83 -7.44
C TRP A 255 0.82 11.60 -6.16
N TYR A 256 0.37 10.91 -5.12
CA TYR A 256 -0.02 11.53 -3.85
C TYR A 256 1.17 12.25 -3.19
N GLU A 257 2.36 11.64 -3.20
CA GLU A 257 3.58 12.28 -2.70
C GLU A 257 3.95 13.54 -3.50
N LEU A 258 3.88 13.47 -4.84
CA LEU A 258 4.13 14.63 -5.70
C LEU A 258 3.15 15.77 -5.42
N GLU A 259 1.88 15.45 -5.21
CA GLU A 259 0.82 16.41 -4.95
C GLU A 259 0.97 17.06 -3.56
N ILE A 260 1.25 16.29 -2.52
CA ILE A 260 1.55 16.82 -1.18
C ILE A 260 2.77 17.72 -1.21
N ASN A 261 3.82 17.34 -1.94
CA ASN A 261 5.01 18.17 -2.10
C ASN A 261 4.73 19.45 -2.88
N ARG A 262 3.86 19.40 -3.88
CA ARG A 262 3.39 20.59 -4.61
C ARG A 262 2.63 21.54 -3.69
N LEU A 263 1.66 21.04 -2.92
CA LEU A 263 0.90 21.86 -1.97
C LEU A 263 1.78 22.49 -0.89
N LYS A 264 2.76 21.74 -0.37
CA LYS A 264 3.75 22.30 0.58
C LYS A 264 4.60 23.40 -0.07
N LYS A 265 5.03 23.22 -1.31
CA LYS A 265 5.75 24.28 -2.05
C LYS A 265 4.87 25.48 -2.32
N GLU A 266 3.60 25.30 -2.69
CA GLU A 266 2.64 26.39 -2.90
C GLU A 266 2.38 27.17 -1.60
N GLN A 267 2.25 26.48 -0.45
CA GLN A 267 2.14 27.11 0.87
C GLN A 267 3.41 27.88 1.26
N ASN A 268 4.58 27.29 1.02
CA ASN A 268 5.86 27.96 1.29
C ASN A 268 6.09 29.15 0.32
N HIS A 269 5.70 29.03 -0.94
CA HIS A 269 5.75 30.13 -1.91
C HIS A 269 4.74 31.23 -1.61
N GLN A 270 3.60 30.94 -0.98
CA GLN A 270 2.71 31.98 -0.45
C GLN A 270 3.33 32.75 0.73
N GLN A 271 4.27 32.16 1.47
CA GLN A 271 5.12 32.87 2.44
C GLN A 271 6.34 33.55 1.80
N ASP A 272 6.91 32.98 0.73
CA ASP A 272 8.14 33.45 0.05
C ASP A 272 7.89 34.27 -1.24
N ASN A 273 6.67 34.74 -1.49
CA ASN A 273 6.30 35.59 -2.63
C ASN A 273 6.86 37.02 -2.53
N THR A 274 8.14 37.14 -2.17
CA THR A 274 8.99 38.27 -2.56
C THR A 274 10.09 37.90 -3.54
N ILE A 275 10.46 36.63 -3.80
CA ILE A 275 11.64 36.37 -4.64
C ILE A 275 11.52 35.14 -5.58
N SER A 276 11.54 35.45 -6.87
CA SER A 276 12.14 34.70 -7.99
C SER A 276 11.30 33.69 -8.79
N ASN A 277 10.78 34.21 -9.91
CA ASN A 277 10.49 33.50 -11.15
C ASN A 277 11.76 32.94 -11.83
N LYS A 278 12.11 31.65 -11.64
CA LYS A 278 12.99 30.94 -12.59
C LYS A 278 12.68 29.44 -12.66
N SER A 279 12.01 29.01 -13.72
CA SER A 279 12.33 27.83 -14.56
C SER A 279 11.13 27.26 -15.36
N ASN A 280 10.56 28.05 -16.29
CA ASN A 280 9.44 27.62 -17.13
C ASN A 280 9.82 27.25 -18.58
N LYS A 281 11.07 26.80 -18.83
CA LYS A 281 11.56 26.54 -20.20
C LYS A 281 11.21 25.14 -20.77
N LEU A 282 10.72 24.20 -19.96
CA LEU A 282 10.37 22.84 -20.40
C LEU A 282 8.86 22.60 -20.62
N VAL A 283 8.00 23.53 -20.22
CA VAL A 283 6.53 23.39 -20.29
C VAL A 283 5.97 23.75 -21.68
N LEU A 284 6.78 24.36 -22.55
CA LEU A 284 6.34 24.96 -23.83
C LEU A 284 6.74 24.18 -25.10
N SER A 285 7.14 22.90 -25.01
CA SER A 285 7.38 22.10 -26.22
C SER A 285 6.09 21.46 -26.74
N ASN A 286 5.73 21.76 -27.99
CA ASN A 286 4.55 21.19 -28.67
C ASN A 286 4.67 19.67 -28.90
N GLU A 287 5.89 19.12 -28.82
CA GLU A 287 6.17 17.70 -28.98
C GLU A 287 7.02 17.20 -27.81
N LYS A 288 6.71 16.00 -27.31
CA LYS A 288 7.45 15.31 -26.25
C LYS A 288 7.80 13.90 -26.74
N PHE A 289 9.09 13.61 -26.81
CA PHE A 289 9.57 12.30 -27.22
C PHE A 289 9.81 11.44 -25.98
N ILE A 290 9.20 10.25 -25.96
CA ILE A 290 9.38 9.25 -24.90
C ILE A 290 10.15 8.08 -25.51
N MET A 291 11.34 7.81 -25.00
CA MET A 291 12.11 6.61 -25.35
C MET A 291 11.44 5.39 -24.71
N CYS A 292 11.18 4.35 -25.50
CA CYS A 292 10.50 3.14 -25.03
C CYS A 292 11.03 1.89 -25.74
N ASP A 293 10.81 0.72 -25.13
CA ASP A 293 11.09 -0.57 -25.77
C ASP A 293 10.01 -0.87 -26.83
N GLU A 294 10.31 -1.71 -27.82
CA GLU A 294 9.36 -2.11 -28.88
C GLU A 294 8.02 -2.63 -28.31
N GLU A 295 8.05 -3.37 -27.20
CA GLU A 295 6.87 -3.91 -26.51
C GLU A 295 5.97 -2.84 -25.86
N SER A 296 6.44 -1.58 -25.75
CA SER A 296 5.74 -0.48 -25.07
C SER A 296 5.29 0.62 -26.03
N ILE A 297 5.53 0.48 -27.33
CA ILE A 297 5.20 1.50 -28.34
C ILE A 297 3.70 1.82 -28.32
N ASP A 298 2.85 0.80 -28.26
CA ASP A 298 1.40 1.00 -28.28
C ASP A 298 0.88 1.69 -27.00
N GLU A 299 1.52 1.45 -25.85
CA GLU A 299 1.20 2.14 -24.61
C GLU A 299 1.59 3.62 -24.66
N VAL A 300 2.76 3.93 -25.24
CA VAL A 300 3.18 5.32 -25.48
C VAL A 300 2.25 6.02 -26.47
N ARG A 301 1.79 5.32 -27.51
CA ARG A 301 0.85 5.87 -28.49
C ARG A 301 -0.49 6.24 -27.85
N LYS A 302 -1.01 5.38 -26.96
CA LYS A 302 -2.24 5.61 -26.19
C LYS A 302 -2.19 6.83 -25.25
N LEU A 303 -1.00 7.38 -24.95
CA LEU A 303 -0.89 8.62 -24.17
C LEU A 303 -1.28 9.87 -24.96
N ASN A 304 -1.40 9.77 -26.29
CA ASN A 304 -1.82 10.90 -27.11
C ASN A 304 -3.32 11.14 -26.97
N SER A 305 -3.72 12.42 -26.95
CA SER A 305 -5.14 12.78 -27.10
C SER A 305 -5.62 12.47 -28.52
N SER A 306 -6.94 12.28 -28.67
CA SER A 306 -7.57 12.07 -29.99
C SER A 306 -7.24 13.17 -30.99
N VAL A 307 -7.11 14.41 -30.52
CA VAL A 307 -6.71 15.58 -31.32
C VAL A 307 -5.26 15.46 -31.79
N ALA A 308 -4.35 15.05 -30.90
CA ALA A 308 -2.94 14.85 -31.25
C ALA A 308 -2.76 13.69 -32.24
N GLU A 309 -3.51 12.59 -32.09
CA GLU A 309 -3.54 11.50 -33.07
C GLU A 309 -4.04 11.95 -34.44
N TYR A 310 -5.09 12.77 -34.47
CA TYR A 310 -5.63 13.35 -35.71
C TYR A 310 -4.57 14.19 -36.44
N TYR A 311 -3.87 15.10 -35.73
CA TYR A 311 -2.80 15.89 -36.34
C TYR A 311 -1.63 15.02 -36.80
N LYS A 312 -1.22 14.04 -36.01
CA LYS A 312 -0.15 13.10 -36.37
C LYS A 312 -0.49 12.32 -37.65
N LYS A 313 -1.73 11.83 -37.76
CA LYS A 313 -2.22 11.13 -38.96
C LYS A 313 -2.19 12.07 -40.17
N ARG A 314 -2.79 13.26 -40.04
CA ARG A 314 -2.83 14.26 -41.12
C ARG A 314 -1.44 14.68 -41.60
N ARG A 315 -0.49 14.87 -40.68
CA ARG A 315 0.91 15.17 -41.02
C ARG A 315 1.58 13.99 -41.73
N SER A 316 1.32 12.76 -41.29
CA SER A 316 1.85 11.55 -41.95
C SER A 316 1.32 11.39 -43.37
N ASP A 317 0.04 11.68 -43.60
CA ASP A 317 -0.58 11.64 -44.93
C ASP A 317 0.08 12.65 -45.88
N VAL A 318 0.31 13.89 -45.42
CA VAL A 318 1.01 14.94 -46.18
C VAL A 318 2.47 14.55 -46.51
N ILE A 319 3.17 13.92 -45.58
CA ILE A 319 4.54 13.43 -45.81
C ILE A 319 4.56 12.32 -46.86
N ASN A 320 3.61 11.38 -46.79
CA ASN A 320 3.48 10.29 -47.76
C ASN A 320 3.16 10.79 -49.18
N GLU A 321 2.38 11.87 -49.30
CA GLU A 321 2.01 12.47 -50.59
C GLU A 321 3.15 13.28 -51.24
N LYS A 322 3.93 14.03 -50.45
CA LYS A 322 4.95 14.96 -50.96
C LYS A 322 6.38 14.42 -50.94
N GLY A 323 6.66 13.36 -50.19
CA GLY A 323 7.99 12.77 -50.02
C GLY A 323 8.94 13.59 -49.12
N THR A 324 9.07 14.89 -49.38
CA THR A 324 9.80 15.85 -48.53
C THR A 324 8.92 17.06 -48.22
N CYS A 325 8.78 17.38 -46.93
CA CYS A 325 7.93 18.47 -46.44
C CYS A 325 8.72 19.37 -45.50
N GLY A 326 8.47 20.68 -45.57
CA GLY A 326 8.90 21.65 -44.55
C GLY A 326 7.77 21.98 -43.57
N ASP A 327 8.08 22.69 -42.48
CA ASP A 327 7.11 23.01 -41.43
C ASP A 327 5.87 23.78 -41.92
N LEU A 328 6.03 24.59 -42.97
CA LEU A 328 4.93 25.34 -43.59
C LEU A 328 4.00 24.46 -44.44
N ASP A 329 4.37 23.22 -44.75
CA ASP A 329 3.48 22.31 -45.48
C ASP A 329 2.36 21.77 -44.60
N PHE A 330 2.51 21.82 -43.27
CA PHE A 330 1.52 21.35 -42.32
C PHE A 330 0.46 22.43 -42.04
N GLY A 331 -0.81 22.10 -42.27
CA GLY A 331 -1.92 23.05 -42.15
C GLY A 331 -2.15 23.58 -40.73
N ASP A 332 -1.76 22.80 -39.71
CA ASP A 332 -1.87 23.12 -38.29
C ASP A 332 -0.80 24.13 -37.86
N VAL A 333 0.44 23.97 -38.33
CA VAL A 333 1.51 24.96 -38.13
C VAL A 333 1.16 26.29 -38.79
N LYS A 334 0.58 26.27 -40.01
CA LYS A 334 0.06 27.47 -40.67
C LYS A 334 -1.05 28.16 -39.87
N GLN A 335 -1.94 27.39 -39.26
CA GLN A 335 -3.05 27.91 -38.46
C GLN A 335 -2.54 28.51 -37.13
N GLU A 336 -1.57 27.85 -36.49
CA GLU A 336 -0.93 28.33 -35.27
C GLU A 336 -0.13 29.63 -35.51
N LEU A 337 0.63 29.70 -36.63
CA LEU A 337 1.32 30.93 -37.04
C LEU A 337 0.34 32.08 -37.29
N ARG A 338 -0.79 31.84 -37.94
CA ARG A 338 -1.85 32.86 -38.16
C ARG A 338 -2.45 33.35 -36.84
N LEU A 339 -2.69 32.44 -35.89
CA LEU A 339 -3.20 32.80 -34.56
C LEU A 339 -2.17 33.56 -33.73
N GLY A 340 -0.87 33.22 -33.85
CA GLY A 340 0.23 33.92 -33.21
C GLY A 340 0.40 35.35 -33.71
N VAL A 341 0.32 35.56 -35.03
CA VAL A 341 0.35 36.90 -35.66
C VAL A 341 -0.82 37.76 -35.17
N ASN A 342 -2.03 37.20 -35.07
CA ASN A 342 -3.19 37.93 -34.56
C ASN A 342 -3.05 38.29 -33.07
N ARG A 343 -2.38 37.47 -32.25
CA ARG A 343 -2.09 37.77 -30.84
C ARG A 343 -1.01 38.84 -30.66
N GLN A 344 -0.06 38.95 -31.57
CA GLN A 344 0.95 40.02 -31.55
C GLN A 344 0.38 41.36 -32.02
N ASN A 345 -0.58 41.36 -32.94
CA ASN A 345 -1.26 42.58 -33.40
C ASN A 345 -2.34 43.11 -32.44
N ALA A 346 -2.69 42.34 -31.39
CA ALA A 346 -3.66 42.70 -30.37
C ALA A 346 -3.03 43.13 -29.03
N LYS A 347 -1.69 43.21 -28.97
CA LYS A 347 -0.92 43.91 -27.94
C LYS A 347 -0.41 45.21 -28.52
#